data_AF-V6KXN1-F1
#
_entry.id   AF-V6KXN1-F1
#
_cell.length_a   1.000
_cell.length_b   1.000
_cell.length_c   1.000
_cell.angle_alpha   90.00
_cell.angle_beta   90.00
_cell.angle_gamma   90.00
#
_symmetry.space_group_name_H-M   'P 1'
#
loop_
_entity.id
_entity.type
_entity.pdbx_description
1 polymer ?
#
loop_
_entity_poly.entity_id
_entity_poly.type
_entity_poly.pdbx_seq_one_letter_code
_entity_poly.pdbx_strand_id
1 'polypeptide(L)'
;MRDQDAWLCFADEAGQLLRPPKACTWSRRGRPPLVRVRASGSGRISLAGLVCRKADQRTRLVFRMLVHHGRKGEKKGFRERDFAALLDAAHQQLGGNIVLVWDNYSHHVDAAMRELIGKRPWLTVFRFPTYSPDLNQA
;
A
#
# COMPACT_ATOMS: atom_id res chain seq x y z
N MET A 1 17.38 -19.73 8.37
CA MET A 1 17.02 -18.71 7.36
C MET A 1 18.33 -18.32 6.70
N ARG A 2 18.59 -18.72 5.44
CA ARG A 2 19.87 -18.39 4.78
C ARG A 2 19.92 -16.89 4.51
N ASP A 3 21.10 -16.29 4.65
CA ASP A 3 21.35 -14.91 4.26
C ASP A 3 21.27 -14.83 2.73
N GLN A 4 20.20 -14.24 2.20
CA GLN A 4 19.89 -14.25 0.76
C GLN A 4 20.41 -13.03 0.00
N ASP A 5 21.21 -12.17 0.65
CA ASP A 5 21.63 -10.87 0.11
C ASP A 5 20.48 -10.09 -0.56
N ALA A 6 19.30 -10.13 0.06
CA ALA A 6 18.06 -9.67 -0.53
C ALA A 6 17.49 -8.44 0.20
N TRP A 7 16.63 -7.70 -0.50
CA TRP A 7 15.83 -6.64 0.09
C TRP A 7 14.62 -7.23 0.80
N LEU A 8 14.49 -6.98 2.10
CA LEU A 8 13.27 -7.24 2.85
C LEU A 8 12.29 -6.09 2.59
N CYS A 9 11.16 -6.40 1.97
CA CYS A 9 10.15 -5.41 1.58
C CYS A 9 8.84 -5.73 2.29
N PHE A 10 8.37 -4.81 3.12
CA PHE A 10 7.03 -4.87 3.70
C PHE A 10 6.07 -4.12 2.79
N ALA A 11 4.97 -4.75 2.38
CA ALA A 11 3.95 -4.09 1.56
C ALA A 11 2.63 -3.95 2.31
N ASP A 12 1.97 -2.83 2.04
CA ASP A 12 0.60 -2.56 2.49
C ASP A 12 -0.10 -1.57 1.56
N GLU A 13 -1.43 -1.52 1.68
CA GLU A 13 -2.26 -0.52 1.05
C GLU A 13 -2.84 0.46 2.08
N ALA A 14 -2.71 1.76 1.79
CA ALA A 14 -3.36 2.81 2.56
C ALA A 14 -4.43 3.52 1.73
N GLY A 15 -5.51 3.96 2.36
CA GLY A 15 -6.59 4.68 1.69
C GLY A 15 -6.98 5.94 2.45
N GLN A 16 -6.88 7.09 1.79
CA GLN A 16 -7.38 8.36 2.31
C GLN A 16 -8.64 8.77 1.55
N LEU A 17 -9.76 8.87 2.27
CA LEU A 17 -10.94 9.52 1.72
C LEU A 17 -10.69 11.02 1.62
N LEU A 18 -11.11 11.64 0.52
CA LEU A 18 -11.11 13.09 0.32
C LEU A 18 -12.30 13.76 1.04
N ARG A 19 -12.82 13.12 2.09
CA ARG A 19 -13.80 13.75 2.98
C ARG A 19 -13.06 14.82 3.78
N PRO A 20 -13.67 16.00 3.99
CA PRO A 20 -13.09 16.99 4.90
C PRO A 20 -12.82 16.34 6.26
N PRO A 21 -11.58 16.36 6.76
CA PRO A 21 -11.27 15.78 8.05
C PRO A 21 -11.98 16.56 9.16
N LYS A 22 -12.25 15.88 10.28
CA LYS A 22 -12.61 16.60 11.49
C LYS A 22 -11.41 17.43 11.94
N ALA A 23 -11.56 18.75 12.01
CA ALA A 23 -10.52 19.67 12.41
C ALA A 23 -10.92 20.46 13.65
N CYS A 24 -9.92 20.99 14.37
CA CYS A 24 -10.13 21.94 15.45
C CYS A 24 -9.90 23.36 14.91
N THR A 25 -10.71 24.32 15.35
CA THR A 25 -10.55 25.74 15.03
C THR A 25 -10.93 26.60 16.23
N TRP A 26 -10.49 27.85 16.22
CA TRP A 26 -10.79 28.81 17.27
C TRP A 26 -12.23 29.29 17.18
N SER A 27 -12.84 29.53 18.34
CA SER A 27 -14.17 30.12 18.46
C SER A 27 -14.26 30.94 19.74
N ARG A 28 -15.35 31.70 19.86
CA ARG A 28 -15.64 32.41 21.12
C ARG A 28 -15.86 31.38 22.22
N ARG A 29 -15.33 31.67 23.42
CA ARG A 29 -15.52 30.83 24.62
C ARG A 29 -17.02 30.55 24.81
N GLY A 30 -17.38 29.27 24.96
CA GLY A 30 -18.77 28.82 25.12
C GLY A 30 -19.59 28.75 23.83
N ARG A 31 -19.02 29.04 22.65
CA ARG A 31 -19.71 28.98 21.35
C ARG A 31 -18.95 28.10 20.34
N PRO A 32 -19.10 26.76 20.41
CA PRO A 32 -18.47 25.85 19.45
C PRO A 32 -18.85 26.22 18.00
N PRO A 33 -17.89 26.29 17.07
CA PRO A 33 -18.18 26.60 15.68
C PRO A 33 -18.77 25.36 15.00
N LEU A 34 -19.94 25.50 14.38
CA LEU A 34 -20.57 24.43 13.59
C LEU A 34 -20.39 24.71 12.11
N VAL A 35 -19.46 24.00 11.48
CA VAL A 35 -19.24 24.07 10.03
C VAL A 35 -19.91 22.86 9.37
N ARG A 36 -20.90 23.10 8.52
CA ARG A 36 -21.56 22.05 7.74
C ARG A 36 -20.79 21.82 6.45
N VAL A 37 -20.34 20.59 6.23
CA VAL A 37 -19.65 20.17 5.01
C VAL A 37 -20.41 19.05 4.33
N ARG A 38 -20.30 18.94 3.01
CA ARG A 38 -20.83 17.80 2.27
C ARG A 38 -19.91 16.59 2.48
N ALA A 39 -20.41 15.54 3.12
CA ALA A 39 -19.67 14.30 3.34
C ALA A 39 -19.82 13.27 2.19
N SER A 40 -20.75 13.51 1.26
CA SER A 40 -21.02 12.64 0.11
C SER A 40 -20.22 13.05 -1.13
N GLY A 41 -19.83 12.06 -1.95
CA GLY A 41 -19.12 12.30 -3.22
C GLY A 41 -17.63 12.57 -3.11
N SER A 42 -17.02 12.34 -1.95
CA SER A 42 -15.58 12.49 -1.78
C SER A 42 -14.82 11.37 -2.48
N GLY A 43 -13.97 11.72 -3.44
CA GLY A 43 -13.02 10.78 -4.02
C GLY A 43 -12.14 10.10 -2.95
N ARG A 44 -11.32 9.15 -3.38
CA ARG A 44 -10.38 8.43 -2.52
C ARG A 44 -9.00 8.42 -3.18
N ILE A 45 -7.97 8.69 -2.41
CA ILE A 45 -6.60 8.39 -2.79
C ILE A 45 -6.26 7.04 -2.16
N SER A 46 -5.87 6.07 -2.99
CA SER A 46 -5.35 4.78 -2.54
C SER A 46 -3.85 4.76 -2.81
N LEU A 47 -3.07 4.27 -1.87
CA LEU A 47 -1.63 4.07 -1.96
C LEU A 47 -1.36 2.57 -1.85
N ALA A 48 -0.48 2.04 -2.69
CA ALA A 48 0.15 0.75 -2.46
C ALA A 48 1.65 1.03 -2.31
N GLY A 49 2.24 0.62 -1.19
CA GLY A 49 3.60 0.98 -0.81
C GLY A 49 4.44 -0.21 -0.40
N LEU A 50 5.76 -0.07 -0.57
CA LEU A 50 6.78 -1.01 -0.12
C LEU A 50 7.80 -0.25 0.73
N VAL A 51 7.95 -0.63 1.98
CA VAL A 51 9.08 -0.22 2.83
C VAL A 51 10.20 -1.25 2.65
N CYS A 52 11.27 -0.84 1.97
CA CYS A 52 12.36 -1.71 1.53
C CYS A 52 13.60 -1.50 2.40
N ARG A 53 14.09 -2.57 3.03
CA ARG A 53 15.29 -2.59 3.87
C ARG A 53 16.28 -3.66 3.40
N LYS A 54 17.57 -3.35 3.50
CA LYS A 54 18.67 -4.30 3.34
C LYS A 54 19.79 -3.87 4.30
N ALA A 55 20.54 -4.82 4.85
CA ALA A 55 21.68 -4.51 5.69
C ALA A 55 22.64 -3.56 4.94
N ASP A 56 23.20 -2.58 5.66
CA ASP A 56 24.14 -1.59 5.12
C ASP A 56 23.60 -0.74 3.96
N GLN A 57 22.28 -0.71 3.76
CA GLN A 57 21.62 0.12 2.76
C GLN A 57 20.60 1.06 3.40
N ARG A 58 20.45 2.26 2.84
CA ARG A 58 19.39 3.19 3.25
C ARG A 58 18.02 2.58 2.96
N THR A 59 17.10 2.67 3.92
CA THR A 59 15.69 2.30 3.72
C THR A 59 15.08 3.12 2.59
N ARG A 60 14.30 2.48 1.72
CA ARG A 60 13.62 3.11 0.58
C ARG A 60 12.12 2.86 0.65
N LEU A 61 11.34 3.83 0.16
CA LEU A 61 9.90 3.71 -0.01
C LEU A 61 9.60 3.71 -1.51
N VAL A 62 9.01 2.63 -2.01
CA VAL A 62 8.53 2.55 -3.39
C VAL A 62 7.02 2.44 -3.35
N PHE A 63 6.31 3.35 -4.02
CA PHE A 63 4.86 3.38 -3.94
C PHE A 63 4.19 3.76 -5.27
N ARG A 64 2.89 3.46 -5.35
CA ARG A 64 1.98 3.96 -6.39
C ARG A 64 0.76 4.58 -5.74
N MET A 65 0.23 5.61 -6.37
CA MET A 65 -1.01 6.28 -5.97
C MET A 65 -2.08 6.07 -7.04
N LEU A 66 -3.31 5.85 -6.59
CA LEU A 66 -4.50 5.80 -7.42
C LEU A 66 -5.53 6.78 -6.85
N VAL A 67 -5.91 7.77 -7.64
CA VAL A 67 -6.96 8.72 -7.29
C VAL A 67 -8.27 8.26 -7.93
N HIS A 68 -9.27 8.02 -7.11
CA HIS A 68 -10.62 7.65 -7.52
C HIS A 68 -11.56 8.83 -7.26
N HIS A 69 -12.26 9.31 -8.29
CA HIS A 69 -13.16 10.46 -8.21
C HIS A 69 -14.64 10.06 -8.07
N GLY A 70 -14.96 8.77 -8.14
CA GLY A 70 -16.34 8.28 -8.06
C GLY A 70 -17.07 8.27 -9.41
N ARG A 71 -16.34 8.33 -10.54
CA ARG A 71 -16.94 8.33 -11.88
C ARG A 71 -17.34 6.91 -12.30
N LYS A 72 -18.40 6.78 -13.10
CA LYS A 72 -18.85 5.47 -13.63
C LYS A 72 -17.72 4.85 -14.48
N GLY A 73 -17.40 3.59 -14.21
CA GLY A 73 -16.33 2.87 -14.91
C GLY A 73 -14.91 3.19 -14.44
N GLU A 74 -14.73 4.12 -13.50
CA GLU A 74 -13.41 4.45 -12.95
C GLU A 74 -12.89 3.32 -12.07
N LYS A 75 -11.59 3.04 -12.21
CA LYS A 75 -10.90 2.06 -11.38
C LYS A 75 -10.99 2.46 -9.92
N LYS A 76 -11.43 1.52 -9.08
CA LYS A 76 -11.71 1.77 -7.65
C LYS A 76 -10.50 1.58 -6.76
N GLY A 77 -9.51 0.77 -7.17
CA GLY A 77 -8.36 0.43 -6.36
C GLY A 77 -7.36 -0.45 -7.12
N PHE A 78 -6.31 -0.84 -6.42
CA PHE A 78 -5.28 -1.72 -6.95
C PHE A 78 -5.81 -3.13 -7.19
N ARG A 79 -5.27 -3.78 -8.22
CA ARG A 79 -5.52 -5.15 -8.63
C ARG A 79 -4.18 -5.83 -8.87
N GLU A 80 -4.21 -7.12 -9.15
CA GLU A 80 -3.07 -8.02 -9.27
C GLU A 80 -2.01 -7.47 -10.25
N ARG A 81 -2.46 -6.93 -11.40
CA ARG A 81 -1.56 -6.31 -12.39
C ARG A 81 -0.85 -5.06 -11.89
N ASP A 82 -1.50 -4.26 -11.03
CA ASP A 82 -0.87 -3.07 -10.47
C ASP A 82 0.16 -3.45 -9.41
N PHE A 83 -0.15 -4.45 -8.58
CA PHE A 83 0.80 -4.99 -7.59
C PHE A 83 2.01 -5.58 -8.29
N ALA A 84 1.81 -6.39 -9.33
CA ALA A 84 2.87 -6.90 -10.18
C ALA A 84 3.76 -5.77 -10.74
N ALA A 85 3.16 -4.70 -11.29
CA ALA A 85 3.91 -3.56 -11.82
C ALA A 85 4.65 -2.78 -10.72
N LEU A 86 4.09 -2.67 -9.52
CA LEU A 86 4.75 -2.08 -8.35
C LEU A 86 5.98 -2.91 -7.95
N LEU A 87 5.85 -4.24 -7.89
CA LEU A 87 6.94 -5.15 -7.57
C LEU A 87 8.05 -5.11 -8.63
N ASP A 88 7.70 -5.07 -9.91
CA ASP A 88 8.69 -4.93 -11.00
C ASP A 88 9.46 -3.62 -10.89
N ALA A 89 8.75 -2.51 -10.62
CA ALA A 89 9.40 -1.21 -10.43
C ALA A 89 10.30 -1.20 -9.19
N ALA A 90 9.89 -1.85 -8.10
CA ALA A 90 10.72 -2.01 -6.91
C ALA A 90 11.98 -2.81 -7.23
N HIS A 91 11.87 -3.94 -7.92
CA HIS A 91 13.03 -4.74 -8.34
C HIS A 91 14.03 -3.94 -9.17
N GLN A 92 13.53 -3.19 -10.17
CA GLN A 92 14.38 -2.31 -11.00
C GLN A 92 15.09 -1.21 -10.19
N GLN A 93 14.41 -0.61 -9.22
CA GLN A 93 14.99 0.47 -8.39
C GLN A 93 15.95 -0.05 -7.31
N LEU A 94 15.71 -1.25 -6.79
CA LEU A 94 16.49 -1.87 -5.73
C LEU A 94 17.69 -2.66 -6.27
N GLY A 95 17.63 -3.12 -7.52
CA GLY A 95 18.74 -3.78 -8.21
C GLY A 95 19.12 -5.14 -7.62
N GLY A 96 18.19 -5.84 -6.97
CA GLY A 96 18.46 -7.12 -6.32
C GLY A 96 17.22 -7.95 -6.03
N ASN A 97 17.43 -9.13 -5.45
CA ASN A 97 16.35 -10.03 -5.05
C ASN A 97 15.49 -9.39 -3.96
N ILE A 98 14.20 -9.73 -3.96
CA ILE A 98 13.21 -9.20 -3.02
C ILE A 98 12.63 -10.35 -2.21
N VAL A 99 12.67 -10.20 -0.90
CA VAL A 99 11.85 -10.94 0.06
C VAL A 99 10.68 -10.05 0.43
N LEU A 100 9.52 -10.32 -0.15
CA LEU A 100 8.28 -9.59 0.08
C LEU A 100 7.54 -10.20 1.28
N VAL A 101 7.06 -9.35 2.18
CA VAL A 101 6.16 -9.71 3.26
C VAL A 101 4.93 -8.81 3.19
N TRP A 102 3.75 -9.41 3.11
CA TRP A 102 2.47 -8.71 3.02
C TRP A 102 1.34 -9.54 3.63
N ASP A 103 0.14 -8.99 3.69
CA ASP A 103 -1.01 -9.65 4.32
C ASP A 103 -1.67 -10.73 3.43
N ASN A 104 -2.87 -11.16 3.81
CA ASN A 104 -3.67 -12.14 3.07
C ASN A 104 -4.83 -11.50 2.28
N TYR A 105 -4.69 -10.24 1.86
CA TYR A 105 -5.70 -9.59 1.03
C TYR A 105 -6.02 -10.43 -0.22
N SER A 106 -7.28 -10.41 -0.67
CA SER A 106 -7.75 -11.33 -1.72
C SER A 106 -6.90 -11.26 -2.99
N HIS A 107 -6.46 -10.05 -3.38
CA HIS A 107 -5.62 -9.84 -4.56
C HIS A 107 -4.15 -10.18 -4.35
N HIS A 108 -3.72 -10.44 -3.12
CA HIS A 108 -2.38 -10.96 -2.82
C HIS A 108 -2.33 -12.49 -2.93
N VAL A 109 -3.48 -13.15 -2.79
CA VAL A 109 -3.56 -14.61 -2.63
C VAL A 109 -4.29 -15.32 -3.76
N ASP A 110 -4.98 -14.61 -4.65
CA ASP A 110 -5.73 -15.25 -5.73
C ASP A 110 -4.82 -15.94 -6.77
N ALA A 111 -5.43 -16.72 -7.66
CA ALA A 111 -4.70 -17.48 -8.68
C ALA A 111 -3.94 -16.59 -9.66
N ALA A 112 -4.50 -15.44 -10.03
CA ALA A 112 -3.87 -14.52 -10.98
C ALA A 112 -2.61 -13.90 -10.37
N MET A 113 -2.66 -13.49 -9.10
CA MET A 113 -1.49 -12.98 -8.40
C MET A 113 -0.43 -14.06 -8.18
N ARG A 114 -0.82 -15.30 -7.86
CA ARG A 114 0.13 -16.43 -7.75
C ARG A 114 0.86 -16.70 -9.08
N GLU A 115 0.14 -16.66 -10.21
CA GLU A 115 0.75 -16.81 -11.54
C GLU A 115 1.73 -15.66 -11.84
N LEU A 116 1.36 -14.43 -11.49
CA LEU A 116 2.24 -13.27 -11.62
C LEU A 116 3.51 -13.45 -10.77
N ILE A 117 3.38 -13.86 -9.50
CA ILE A 117 4.54 -14.11 -8.63
C ILE A 117 5.42 -15.22 -9.22
N GLY A 118 4.84 -16.31 -9.72
CA GLY A 118 5.58 -17.42 -10.31
C GLY A 118 6.45 -17.05 -11.53
N LYS A 119 6.15 -15.93 -12.20
CA LYS A 119 6.96 -15.39 -13.31
C LYS A 119 8.18 -14.59 -12.86
N ARG A 120 8.38 -14.39 -11.55
CA ARG A 120 9.41 -13.52 -10.97
C ARG A 120 10.40 -14.34 -10.13
N PRO A 121 11.44 -14.94 -10.74
CA PRO A 121 12.38 -15.80 -10.01
C PRO A 121 13.20 -15.06 -8.94
N TRP A 122 13.28 -13.72 -9.03
CA TRP A 122 13.95 -12.84 -8.07
C TRP A 122 13.08 -12.52 -6.83
N LEU A 123 11.83 -12.97 -6.79
CA LEU A 123 10.86 -12.65 -5.75
C LEU A 123 10.57 -13.88 -4.87
N THR A 124 10.82 -13.73 -3.57
CA THR A 124 10.34 -14.67 -2.54
C THR A 124 9.23 -14.00 -1.74
N VAL A 125 8.10 -14.68 -1.54
CA VAL A 125 6.93 -14.09 -0.88
C VAL A 125 6.61 -14.84 0.42
N PHE A 126 6.55 -14.09 1.52
CA PHE A 126 6.00 -14.52 2.79
C PHE A 126 4.73 -13.73 3.10
N ARG A 127 3.90 -14.30 3.99
CA ARG A 127 2.67 -13.66 4.42
C ARG A 127 2.60 -13.59 5.93
N PHE A 128 2.00 -12.53 6.43
CA PHE A 128 1.65 -12.44 7.83
C PHE A 128 0.53 -13.44 8.19
N PRO A 129 0.45 -13.87 9.45
CA PRO A 129 -0.78 -14.42 10.00
C PRO A 129 -1.94 -13.44 9.81
N THR A 130 -3.15 -13.96 9.71
CA THR A 130 -4.35 -13.13 9.57
C THR A 130 -4.51 -12.22 10.80
N TYR A 131 -4.90 -10.95 10.58
CA TYR A 131 -5.11 -9.95 11.63
C TYR A 131 -3.88 -9.61 12.47
N SER A 132 -2.70 -9.56 11.85
CA SER A 132 -1.44 -9.14 12.52
C SER A 132 -0.86 -7.83 11.97
N PRO A 133 -1.62 -6.71 11.99
CA PRO A 133 -1.12 -5.43 11.49
C PRO A 133 0.07 -4.90 12.30
N ASP A 134 0.19 -5.29 13.58
CA ASP A 134 1.28 -4.95 14.49
C ASP A 134 2.65 -5.48 14.03
N LEU A 135 2.67 -6.53 13.21
CA LEU A 135 3.89 -7.09 12.63
C LEU A 135 4.31 -6.41 11.32
N ASN A 136 3.41 -5.63 10.71
CA ASN A 136 3.68 -4.95 9.45
C ASN A 136 4.41 -3.63 9.69
N GLN A 137 5.58 -3.46 9.07
CA GLN A 137 6.37 -2.22 9.16
C GLN A 137 6.09 -1.23 8.03
N ALA A 138 5.14 -1.56 7.14
CA ALA A 138 4.67 -0.70 6.06
C ALA A 138 3.71 0.39 6.55
#